data_AF-A0A7Y4TTW7-F1
#
_entry.id   AF-A0A7Y4TTW7-F1
#
_cell.length_a   1.000
_cell.length_b   1.000
_cell.length_c   1.000
_cell.angle_alpha   90.00
_cell.angle_beta   90.00
_cell.angle_gamma   90.00
#
_symmetry.space_group_name_H-M   'P 1'
#
loop_
_entity.id
_entity.type
_entity.pdbx_description
1 polymer ?
#
loop_
_entity_poly.entity_id
_entity_poly.type
_entity_poly.pdbx_seq_one_letter_code
_entity_poly.pdbx_strand_id
1 'polypeptide(L)'
;MPYEKENLIDCTVFEESLTDYLDKSLDSTLHKAVASHAMSCPLCHSLLNEVKASLEVCRKLADPVMPMTRLEARILESTMPQSALACNEFEEYLTDYLDGFLPAQVFHRWERHAVLCNDCTDLPGAVVRSLAACVSYKLDELPLPAGLHERILRETIGTEKAVAVKASRFSQFGEWVRGLQFPISVPQLAPVAMMMLFAFLVFSQTVSADGSISDIYTKSFVLAEQTYQQGADVLKGKQPSDADPTQGGGN
;
A
#
# COMPACT_ATOMS: atom_id res chain seq x y z
N MET A 1 0.33 32.89 75.66
CA MET A 1 1.37 32.00 75.11
C MET A 1 1.55 32.38 73.64
N PRO A 2 2.64 33.08 73.27
CA PRO A 2 2.91 33.36 71.88
C PRO A 2 3.55 32.10 71.26
N TYR A 3 2.90 31.54 70.24
CA TYR A 3 3.48 30.50 69.41
C TYR A 3 4.62 31.12 68.59
N GLU A 4 5.85 30.82 68.98
CA GLU A 4 7.06 31.14 68.23
C GLU A 4 7.03 30.28 66.96
N LYS A 5 6.65 30.91 65.85
CA LYS A 5 6.52 30.29 64.55
C LYS A 5 7.94 30.15 64.00
N GLU A 6 8.55 28.97 64.15
CA GLU A 6 9.78 28.58 63.47
C GLU A 6 9.55 28.56 61.94
N ASN A 7 9.43 29.74 61.33
CA ASN A 7 9.42 29.94 59.89
C ASN A 7 10.88 30.08 59.45
N LEU A 8 11.53 28.95 59.15
CA LEU A 8 12.95 28.95 58.79
C LEU A 8 13.24 29.45 57.36
N ILE A 9 12.23 29.71 56.52
CA ILE A 9 12.38 30.19 55.13
C ILE A 9 11.23 31.15 54.81
N ASP A 10 11.54 32.27 54.16
CA ASP A 10 10.58 33.21 53.59
C ASP A 10 10.30 32.90 52.09
N CYS A 11 9.30 33.56 51.51
CA CYS A 11 8.92 33.31 50.11
C CYS A 11 10.05 33.68 49.11
N THR A 12 10.89 34.66 49.44
CA THR A 12 11.99 35.10 48.57
C THR A 12 13.10 34.07 48.50
N VAL A 13 13.51 33.54 49.67
CA VAL A 13 14.50 32.46 49.77
C VAL A 13 13.95 31.17 49.15
N PHE A 14 12.63 30.94 49.22
CA PHE A 14 11.99 29.85 48.49
C PHE A 14 12.15 29.97 46.97
N GLU A 15 11.88 31.15 46.40
CA GLU A 15 12.01 31.37 44.95
C GLU A 15 13.46 31.25 44.48
N GLU A 16 14.42 31.76 45.25
CA GLU A 16 15.85 31.66 44.94
C GLU A 16 16.36 30.20 44.98
N SER A 17 15.85 29.40 45.92
CA SER A 17 16.23 28.00 46.09
C SER A 17 15.40 27.01 45.27
N LEU A 18 14.40 27.49 44.50
CA LEU A 18 13.44 26.65 43.79
C LEU A 18 14.10 25.76 42.73
N THR A 19 15.02 26.32 41.94
CA THR A 19 15.76 25.58 40.91
C THR A 19 16.61 24.49 41.55
N ASP A 20 17.39 24.83 42.57
CA ASP A 20 18.23 23.87 43.30
C ASP A 20 17.41 22.78 44.00
N TYR A 21 16.21 23.13 44.47
CA TYR A 21 15.26 22.17 45.05
C TYR A 21 14.75 21.17 44.00
N LEU A 22 14.42 21.64 42.80
CA LEU A 22 13.94 20.79 41.70
C LEU A 22 15.06 19.89 41.14
N ASP A 23 16.29 20.41 41.09
CA ASP A 23 17.48 19.69 40.66
C ASP A 23 18.06 18.77 41.76
N LYS A 24 17.49 18.81 42.97
CA LYS A 24 17.95 18.05 44.15
C LYS A 24 19.41 18.33 44.52
N SER A 25 19.89 19.55 44.26
CA SER A 25 21.25 20.01 44.60
C SER A 25 21.35 20.60 46.01
N LEU A 26 20.21 20.90 46.65
CA LEU A 26 20.17 21.42 48.02
C LEU A 26 20.63 20.41 49.08
N ASP A 27 21.23 20.93 50.15
CA ASP A 27 21.49 20.15 51.36
C ASP A 27 20.18 19.60 51.97
N SER A 28 20.28 18.45 52.66
CA SER A 28 19.13 17.76 53.24
C SER A 28 18.33 18.65 54.21
N THR A 29 18.99 19.55 54.92
CA THR A 29 18.33 20.47 55.86
C THR A 29 17.51 21.54 55.14
N LEU A 30 18.09 22.18 54.13
CA LEU A 30 17.43 23.18 53.29
C LEU A 30 16.30 22.56 52.46
N HIS A 31 16.49 21.36 51.91
CA HIS A 31 15.46 20.65 51.17
C HIS A 31 14.21 20.40 52.03
N LYS A 32 14.38 20.05 53.32
CA LYS A 32 13.24 19.88 54.26
C LYS A 32 12.57 21.21 54.57
N ALA A 33 13.35 22.26 54.76
CA ALA A 33 12.82 23.59 55.04
C ALA A 33 12.01 24.15 53.85
N VAL A 34 12.52 24.04 52.62
CA VAL A 34 11.83 24.44 51.39
C VAL A 34 10.56 23.62 51.18
N ALA A 35 10.61 22.31 51.38
CA ALA A 35 9.43 21.45 51.31
C ALA A 35 8.36 21.83 52.36
N SER A 36 8.78 22.12 53.59
CA SER A 36 7.87 22.55 54.66
C SER A 36 7.22 23.90 54.37
N HIS A 37 7.97 24.83 53.78
CA HIS A 37 7.47 26.14 53.36
C HIS A 37 6.46 25.97 52.21
N ALA A 38 6.76 25.16 51.20
CA ALA A 38 5.84 24.87 50.10
C ALA A 38 4.53 24.25 50.58
N MET A 39 4.54 23.43 51.63
CA MET A 39 3.31 22.85 52.18
C MET A 39 2.51 23.83 53.05
N SER A 40 3.18 24.85 53.61
CA SER A 40 2.58 25.82 54.54
C SER A 40 2.11 27.10 53.85
N CYS A 41 2.74 27.48 52.74
CA CYS A 41 2.46 28.70 51.98
C CYS A 41 1.74 28.35 50.67
N PRO A 42 0.45 28.72 50.51
CA PRO A 42 -0.33 28.35 49.32
C PRO A 42 0.20 28.98 48.02
N LEU A 43 0.83 30.16 48.12
CA LEU A 43 1.40 30.86 46.96
C LEU A 43 2.67 30.17 46.44
N CYS A 44 3.57 29.78 47.33
CA CYS A 44 4.77 29.02 46.96
C CYS A 44 4.41 27.59 46.53
N HIS A 45 3.35 27.00 47.09
CA HIS A 45 2.81 25.72 46.64
C HIS A 45 2.31 25.78 45.19
N SER A 46 1.53 26.81 44.82
CA SER A 46 1.04 26.96 43.46
C SER A 46 2.18 27.18 42.48
N LEU A 47 3.14 28.05 42.82
CA LEU A 47 4.34 28.29 42.02
C LEU A 47 5.13 27.00 41.77
N LEU A 48 5.37 26.20 42.82
CA LEU A 48 6.08 24.92 42.69
C LEU A 48 5.36 23.96 41.73
N ASN A 49 4.04 23.90 41.80
CA ASN A 49 3.26 23.02 40.94
C ASN A 49 3.23 23.52 39.49
N GLU A 50 3.15 24.83 39.28
CA GLU A 50 3.22 25.43 37.94
C GLU A 50 4.58 25.16 37.29
N VAL A 51 5.67 25.34 38.02
CA VAL A 51 7.03 25.04 37.52
C VAL A 51 7.22 23.55 37.27
N LYS A 52 6.68 22.68 38.14
CA LYS A 52 6.70 21.22 37.87
C LYS A 52 5.91 20.85 36.63
N ALA A 53 4.74 21.45 36.43
CA ALA A 53 3.91 21.20 35.25
C ALA A 53 4.61 21.66 33.97
N SER A 54 5.27 22.82 33.98
CA SER A 54 6.03 23.30 32.81
C SER A 54 7.23 22.41 32.50
N LEU A 55 7.97 21.94 33.52
CA LEU A 55 9.07 20.99 33.34
C LEU A 55 8.58 19.65 32.76
N GLU A 56 7.42 19.16 33.17
CA GLU A 56 6.84 17.94 32.61
C GLU A 56 6.53 18.09 31.11
N VAL A 57 6.01 19.25 30.70
CA VAL A 57 5.77 19.55 29.28
C VAL A 57 7.10 19.58 28.52
N CYS A 58 8.12 20.26 29.04
CA CYS A 58 9.45 20.29 28.41
C CYS A 58 10.05 18.88 28.26
N ARG A 59 9.87 18.02 29.28
CA ARG A 59 10.35 16.64 29.23
C ARG A 59 9.65 15.81 28.14
N LYS A 60 8.32 15.96 27.99
CA LYS A 60 7.55 15.29 26.93
C LYS A 60 7.99 15.71 25.53
N LEU A 61 8.44 16.96 25.36
CA LEU A 61 8.97 17.45 24.09
C LEU A 61 10.40 16.96 23.83
N ALA A 62 11.17 16.66 24.88
CA ALA A 62 12.57 16.29 24.81
C ALA A 62 12.81 14.78 24.62
N ASP A 63 11.83 13.92 24.87
CA ASP A 63 12.00 12.46 24.69
C ASP A 63 11.78 12.07 23.21
N PRO A 64 12.85 11.75 22.44
CA PRO A 64 12.67 10.96 21.25
C PRO A 64 12.13 9.59 21.66
N VAL A 65 11.09 9.11 20.97
CA VAL A 65 10.58 7.76 21.16
C VAL A 65 11.67 6.78 20.70
N MET A 66 12.48 6.33 21.65
CA MET A 66 13.51 5.33 21.41
C MET A 66 12.84 3.96 21.26
N PRO A 67 13.34 3.08 20.37
CA PRO A 67 12.87 1.71 20.30
C PRO A 67 13.10 1.01 21.65
N MET A 68 12.21 0.09 22.01
CA MET A 68 12.20 -0.59 23.31
C MET A 68 13.55 -1.26 23.59
N THR A 69 14.16 -0.93 24.72
CA THR A 69 15.40 -1.56 25.16
C THR A 69 15.14 -2.97 25.69
N ARG A 70 16.15 -3.86 25.65
CA ARG A 70 16.04 -5.24 26.16
C ARG A 70 15.67 -5.32 27.64
N LEU A 71 16.02 -4.31 28.44
CA LEU A 71 15.64 -4.21 29.84
C LEU A 71 14.16 -3.86 30.01
N GLU A 72 13.65 -2.88 29.26
CA GLU A 72 12.24 -2.52 29.26
C GLU A 72 11.36 -3.69 28.80
N ALA A 73 11.79 -4.38 27.74
CA ALA A 73 11.13 -5.59 27.26
C ALA A 73 11.00 -6.66 28.36
N ARG A 74 12.08 -6.89 29.11
CA ARG A 74 12.11 -7.86 30.21
C ARG A 74 11.24 -7.44 31.40
N ILE A 75 11.22 -6.15 31.75
CA ILE A 75 10.36 -5.62 32.82
C ILE A 75 8.89 -5.81 32.42
N LEU A 76 8.53 -5.50 31.17
CA LEU A 76 7.17 -5.66 30.67
C LEU A 76 6.74 -7.13 30.58
N GLU A 77 7.62 -8.03 30.17
CA GLU A 77 7.35 -9.48 30.22
C GLU A 77 7.12 -9.97 31.66
N SER A 78 7.95 -9.51 32.60
CA SER A 78 7.86 -9.91 34.02
C SER A 78 6.59 -9.38 34.70
N THR A 79 6.09 -8.22 34.28
CA THR A 79 4.93 -7.56 34.89
C THR A 79 3.61 -7.83 34.15
N MET A 80 3.66 -8.22 32.88
CA MET A 80 2.49 -8.48 32.03
C MET A 80 2.68 -9.70 31.09
N PRO A 81 2.77 -10.93 31.63
CA PRO A 81 3.08 -12.13 30.86
C PRO A 81 1.97 -12.52 29.86
N GLN A 82 0.71 -12.12 30.09
CA GLN A 82 -0.40 -12.38 29.18
C GLN A 82 -0.27 -11.63 27.84
N SER A 83 0.67 -10.68 27.74
CA SER A 83 0.99 -9.98 26.50
C SER A 83 2.14 -10.61 25.71
N ALA A 84 2.68 -11.75 26.16
CA ALA A 84 3.73 -12.47 25.45
C ALA A 84 3.23 -13.00 24.10
N LEU A 85 4.11 -13.02 23.11
CA LEU A 85 3.88 -13.54 21.77
C LEU A 85 4.65 -14.86 21.63
N ALA A 86 4.06 -15.86 20.98
CA ALA A 86 4.78 -17.11 20.67
C ALA A 86 5.61 -16.96 19.37
N CYS A 87 6.63 -17.80 19.19
CA CYS A 87 7.54 -17.72 18.03
C CYS A 87 6.81 -17.97 16.69
N ASN A 88 5.79 -18.84 16.67
CA ASN A 88 4.99 -19.07 15.46
C ASN A 88 4.15 -17.83 15.10
N GLU A 89 3.51 -17.21 16.08
CA GLU A 89 2.74 -15.98 15.92
C GLU A 89 3.67 -14.81 15.52
N PHE A 90 4.92 -14.80 15.98
CA PHE A 90 5.95 -13.86 15.54
C PHE A 90 6.24 -13.96 14.03
N GLU A 91 6.43 -15.18 13.54
CA GLU A 91 6.71 -15.44 12.13
C GLU A 91 5.50 -15.13 11.23
N GLU A 92 4.28 -15.40 11.68
CA GLU A 92 3.05 -15.05 10.95
C GLU A 92 2.94 -13.53 10.69
N TYR A 93 3.36 -12.72 11.65
CA TYR A 93 3.35 -11.25 11.54
C TYR A 93 4.61 -10.65 10.91
N LEU A 94 5.59 -11.47 10.51
CA LEU A 94 6.87 -10.99 10.00
C LEU A 94 6.71 -10.18 8.71
N THR A 95 5.92 -10.66 7.76
CA THR A 95 5.67 -9.94 6.51
C THR A 95 4.89 -8.67 6.74
N ASP A 96 3.85 -8.71 7.58
CA ASP A 96 3.05 -7.53 7.94
C ASP A 96 3.91 -6.46 8.61
N TYR A 97 4.89 -6.85 9.41
CA TYR A 97 5.89 -5.93 9.98
C TYR A 97 6.78 -5.32 8.90
N LEU A 98 7.35 -6.14 7.99
CA LEU A 98 8.24 -5.66 6.93
C LEU A 98 7.52 -4.76 5.91
N ASP A 99 6.24 -5.01 5.67
CA ASP A 99 5.40 -4.23 4.76
C ASP A 99 4.80 -2.98 5.44
N GLY A 100 4.90 -2.87 6.77
CA GLY A 100 4.38 -1.73 7.53
C GLY A 100 2.87 -1.78 7.82
N PHE A 101 2.26 -2.95 7.72
CA PHE A 101 0.83 -3.18 7.99
C PHE A 101 0.51 -3.76 9.37
N LEU A 102 1.54 -4.02 10.19
CA LEU A 102 1.34 -4.60 11.51
C LEU A 102 0.47 -3.68 12.41
N PRO A 103 -0.68 -4.16 12.92
CA PRO A 103 -1.54 -3.34 13.78
C PRO A 103 -0.84 -2.91 15.08
N ALA A 104 -1.09 -1.69 15.54
CA ALA A 104 -0.46 -1.11 16.73
C ALA A 104 -0.59 -1.99 17.99
N GLN A 105 -1.71 -2.72 18.12
CA GLN A 105 -1.97 -3.61 19.27
C GLN A 105 -1.00 -4.81 19.32
N VAL A 106 -0.49 -5.25 18.17
CA VAL A 106 0.43 -6.39 18.03
C VAL A 106 1.88 -5.91 17.96
N PHE A 107 2.11 -4.73 17.42
CA PHE A 107 3.44 -4.13 17.22
C PHE A 107 4.34 -4.20 18.47
N HIS A 108 3.87 -3.69 19.62
CA HIS A 108 4.68 -3.69 20.84
C HIS A 108 4.91 -5.08 21.46
N ARG A 109 4.04 -6.05 21.17
CA ARG A 109 4.25 -7.45 21.59
C ARG A 109 5.28 -8.12 20.69
N TRP A 110 5.20 -7.83 19.39
CA TRP A 110 6.11 -8.33 18.37
C TRP A 110 7.54 -7.81 18.55
N GLU A 111 7.73 -6.49 18.73
CA GLU A 111 9.05 -5.90 18.98
C GLU A 111 9.70 -6.48 20.24
N ARG A 112 8.90 -6.69 21.29
CA ARG A 112 9.38 -7.29 22.54
C ARG A 112 9.87 -8.72 22.32
N HIS A 113 9.14 -9.52 21.55
CA HIS A 113 9.54 -10.88 21.21
C HIS A 113 10.84 -10.86 20.39
N ALA A 114 10.95 -9.98 19.39
CA ALA A 114 12.18 -9.79 18.62
C ALA A 114 13.38 -9.47 19.52
N VAL A 115 13.20 -8.64 20.56
CA VAL A 115 14.31 -8.22 21.43
C VAL A 115 14.70 -9.29 22.47
N LEU A 116 13.75 -10.11 22.92
CA LEU A 116 13.97 -11.08 24.00
C LEU A 116 14.31 -12.49 23.51
N CYS A 117 13.70 -12.94 22.42
CA CYS A 117 13.85 -14.29 21.90
C CYS A 117 15.14 -14.43 21.09
N ASN A 118 16.06 -15.27 21.56
CA ASN A 118 17.35 -15.46 20.88
C ASN A 118 17.21 -16.07 19.47
N ASP A 119 16.15 -16.83 19.21
CA ASP A 119 15.92 -17.48 17.92
C ASP A 119 15.31 -16.49 16.90
N CYS A 120 14.46 -15.58 17.37
CA CYS A 120 13.71 -14.65 16.50
C CYS A 120 14.38 -13.27 16.34
N THR A 121 15.35 -12.89 17.19
CA THR A 121 15.99 -11.56 17.17
C THR A 121 16.54 -11.16 15.80
N ASP A 122 17.26 -12.05 15.12
CA ASP A 122 17.89 -11.73 13.82
C ASP A 122 17.02 -12.17 12.63
N LEU A 123 15.86 -12.77 12.85
CA LEU A 123 15.02 -13.30 11.77
C LEU A 123 14.57 -12.19 10.79
N PRO A 124 14.06 -11.02 11.23
CA PRO A 124 13.70 -9.94 10.31
C PRO A 124 14.90 -9.42 9.52
N GLY A 125 16.04 -9.27 10.19
CA GLY A 125 17.29 -8.85 9.55
C GLY A 125 17.76 -9.86 8.49
N ALA A 126 17.66 -11.15 8.78
CA ALA A 126 18.00 -12.22 7.85
C ALA A 126 17.09 -12.19 6.60
N VAL A 127 15.79 -12.01 6.78
CA VAL A 127 14.84 -11.87 5.66
C VAL A 127 15.17 -10.65 4.81
N VAL A 128 15.39 -9.48 5.40
CA VAL A 128 15.74 -8.26 4.66
C VAL A 128 17.06 -8.43 3.88
N ARG A 129 18.08 -9.05 4.49
CA ARG A 129 19.35 -9.34 3.79
C ARG A 129 19.16 -10.32 2.63
N SER A 130 18.33 -11.34 2.80
CA SER A 130 18.02 -12.30 1.73
C SER A 130 17.23 -11.66 0.59
N LEU A 131 16.27 -10.79 0.91
CA LEU A 131 15.49 -10.03 -0.07
C LEU A 131 16.39 -9.07 -0.84
N ALA A 132 17.27 -8.35 -0.14
CA ALA A 132 18.25 -7.46 -0.78
C ALA A 132 19.13 -8.22 -1.78
N ALA A 133 19.62 -9.42 -1.42
CA ALA A 133 20.40 -10.25 -2.33
C ALA A 133 19.61 -10.66 -3.59
N CYS A 134 18.34 -11.05 -3.43
CA CYS A 134 17.46 -11.39 -4.56
C CYS A 134 17.19 -10.18 -5.46
N VAL A 135 16.95 -9.01 -4.88
CA VAL A 135 16.73 -7.77 -5.62
C VAL A 135 17.98 -7.36 -6.38
N SER A 136 19.16 -7.41 -5.76
CA SER A 136 20.44 -7.17 -6.44
C SER A 136 20.63 -8.10 -7.64
N TYR A 137 20.37 -9.40 -7.47
CA TYR A 137 20.51 -10.37 -8.56
C TYR A 137 19.52 -10.15 -9.71
N LYS A 138 18.31 -9.65 -9.42
CA LYS A 138 17.30 -9.35 -10.45
C LYS A 138 17.53 -8.02 -11.17
N LEU A 139 18.17 -7.06 -10.51
CA LEU A 139 18.48 -5.74 -11.08
C LEU A 139 19.75 -5.76 -11.93
N ASP A 140 20.70 -6.63 -11.59
CA ASP A 140 21.81 -6.91 -12.48
C ASP A 140 21.26 -7.66 -13.70
N GLU A 141 21.27 -7.02 -14.88
CA GLU A 141 21.10 -7.71 -16.15
C GLU A 141 22.31 -8.63 -16.36
N LEU A 142 22.32 -9.79 -15.68
CA LEU A 142 23.36 -10.78 -15.90
C LEU A 142 23.29 -11.21 -17.37
N PRO A 143 24.43 -11.22 -18.09
CA PRO A 143 24.45 -11.64 -19.47
C PRO A 143 23.94 -13.08 -19.55
N LEU A 144 22.88 -13.27 -20.32
CA LEU A 144 22.33 -14.60 -20.56
C LEU A 144 23.45 -15.50 -21.11
N PRO A 145 23.62 -16.73 -20.59
CA PRO A 145 24.60 -17.66 -21.12
C PRO A 145 24.43 -17.80 -22.63
N ALA A 146 25.53 -17.66 -23.38
CA ALA A 146 25.50 -17.79 -24.82
C ALA A 146 24.82 -19.12 -25.22
N GLY A 147 23.81 -19.02 -26.08
CA GLY A 147 23.03 -20.17 -26.55
C GLY A 147 22.03 -20.78 -25.56
N LEU A 148 21.67 -20.09 -24.47
CA LEU A 148 20.55 -20.50 -23.62
C LEU A 148 19.24 -20.60 -24.42
N HIS A 149 18.99 -19.63 -25.31
CA HIS A 149 17.84 -19.64 -26.21
C HIS A 149 17.83 -20.87 -27.11
N GLU A 150 18.97 -21.25 -27.69
CA GLU A 150 19.07 -22.47 -28.50
C GLU A 150 18.91 -23.75 -27.67
N ARG A 151 19.35 -23.76 -26.41
CA ARG A 151 19.10 -24.88 -25.48
C ARG A 151 17.63 -24.99 -25.13
N ILE A 152 16.97 -23.89 -24.77
CA ILE A 152 15.53 -23.89 -24.47
C ILE A 152 14.75 -24.32 -25.70
N LEU A 153 15.03 -23.76 -26.88
CA LEU A 153 14.41 -24.15 -28.14
C LEU A 153 14.66 -25.63 -28.46
N ARG A 154 15.88 -26.15 -28.26
CA ARG A 154 16.18 -27.57 -28.49
C ARG A 154 15.37 -28.49 -27.57
N GLU A 155 15.23 -28.13 -26.30
CA GLU A 155 14.46 -28.92 -25.32
C GLU A 155 12.95 -28.78 -25.52
N THR A 156 12.46 -27.62 -25.99
CA THR A 156 11.02 -27.35 -26.20
C THR A 156 10.51 -27.71 -27.59
N ILE A 157 11.37 -27.79 -28.61
CA ILE A 157 11.02 -28.25 -29.97
C ILE A 157 10.99 -29.80 -30.05
N GLY A 158 11.42 -30.51 -28.99
CA GLY A 158 11.62 -31.96 -28.98
C GLY A 158 10.53 -32.84 -28.34
N THR A 159 9.37 -32.32 -27.94
CA THR A 159 8.25 -33.13 -27.39
C THR A 159 7.11 -33.38 -28.36
N GLU A 160 7.30 -33.16 -29.66
CA GLU A 160 6.55 -33.90 -30.67
C GLU A 160 7.43 -35.04 -31.18
N LYS A 161 7.53 -36.11 -30.38
CA LYS A 161 7.72 -37.44 -30.97
C LYS A 161 6.49 -37.72 -31.82
N ALA A 162 6.50 -37.21 -33.05
CA ALA A 162 5.68 -37.74 -34.13
C ALA A 162 6.00 -39.22 -34.17
N VAL A 163 5.11 -40.02 -33.59
CA VAL A 163 5.09 -41.46 -33.82
C VAL A 163 4.99 -41.57 -35.33
N ALA A 164 6.08 -41.98 -35.97
CA ALA A 164 6.16 -42.25 -37.39
C ALA A 164 5.32 -43.49 -37.70
N VAL A 165 4.01 -43.40 -37.49
CA VAL A 165 3.03 -44.29 -38.10
C VAL A 165 2.90 -43.77 -39.52
N LYS A 166 3.36 -44.60 -40.46
CA LYS A 166 3.22 -44.46 -41.90
C LYS A 166 1.81 -43.97 -42.26
N ALA A 167 1.67 -42.66 -42.42
CA ALA A 167 0.40 -42.00 -42.62
C ALA A 167 -0.03 -42.15 -44.09
N SER A 168 -1.14 -42.87 -44.29
CA SER A 168 -1.80 -43.03 -45.59
C SER A 168 -2.17 -41.66 -46.17
N ARG A 169 -2.06 -41.49 -47.49
CA ARG A 169 -2.33 -40.22 -48.21
C ARG A 169 -3.69 -39.59 -47.90
N PHE A 170 -4.64 -40.35 -47.35
CA PHE A 170 -5.93 -39.84 -46.89
C PHE A 170 -5.89 -39.06 -45.57
N SER A 171 -4.92 -39.29 -44.68
CA SER A 171 -4.81 -38.54 -43.42
C SER A 171 -4.18 -37.15 -43.61
N GLN A 172 -3.34 -36.97 -44.64
CA GLN A 172 -2.79 -35.65 -44.99
C GLN A 172 -3.86 -34.67 -45.49
N PHE A 173 -4.92 -35.17 -46.14
CA PHE A 173 -6.03 -34.32 -46.57
C PHE A 173 -6.95 -33.93 -45.40
N GLY A 174 -7.11 -34.83 -44.43
CA GLY A 174 -7.86 -34.55 -43.19
C GLY A 174 -7.20 -33.47 -42.34
N GLU A 175 -5.87 -33.44 -42.27
CA GLU A 175 -5.12 -32.40 -41.55
C GLU A 175 -5.17 -31.03 -42.25
N TRP A 176 -5.18 -31.01 -43.58
CA TRP A 176 -5.33 -29.75 -44.34
C TRP A 176 -6.70 -29.09 -44.12
N VAL A 177 -7.78 -29.87 -44.05
CA VAL A 177 -9.12 -29.37 -43.73
C VAL A 177 -9.21 -28.90 -42.27
N ARG A 178 -8.49 -29.57 -41.36
CA ARG A 178 -8.44 -29.18 -39.93
C ARG A 178 -7.58 -27.94 -39.67
N GLY A 179 -6.59 -27.66 -40.52
CA GLY A 179 -5.77 -26.44 -40.48
C GLY A 179 -6.51 -25.16 -40.89
N LEU A 180 -7.64 -25.27 -41.58
CA LEU A 180 -8.52 -24.15 -41.93
C LEU A 180 -9.61 -23.88 -40.88
N GLN A 181 -9.85 -24.81 -39.96
CA GLN A 181 -10.75 -24.62 -38.83
C GLN A 181 -9.95 -24.20 -37.59
N PHE A 182 -9.83 -22.89 -37.37
CA PHE A 182 -9.33 -22.35 -36.10
C PHE A 182 -10.15 -22.89 -34.91
N PRO A 183 -9.56 -23.62 -33.95
CA PRO A 183 -10.23 -23.97 -32.72
C PRO A 183 -10.15 -22.75 -31.79
N ILE A 184 -11.12 -21.84 -31.86
CA ILE A 184 -11.35 -20.84 -30.81
C ILE A 184 -11.98 -21.58 -29.63
N SER A 185 -11.17 -22.29 -28.86
CA SER A 185 -11.60 -23.11 -27.71
C SER A 185 -11.47 -22.38 -26.38
N VAL A 186 -11.47 -21.04 -26.38
CA VAL A 186 -11.44 -20.25 -25.15
C VAL A 186 -12.60 -19.23 -25.18
N PRO A 187 -13.69 -19.44 -24.42
CA PRO A 187 -14.89 -18.61 -24.50
C PRO A 187 -14.67 -17.14 -24.10
N GLN A 188 -13.55 -16.82 -23.44
CA GLN A 188 -13.21 -15.47 -23.00
C GLN A 188 -12.62 -14.55 -24.09
N LEU A 189 -12.18 -15.10 -25.23
CA LEU A 189 -11.63 -14.30 -26.34
C LEU A 189 -12.62 -14.09 -27.50
N ALA A 190 -13.78 -14.74 -27.45
CA ALA A 190 -14.83 -14.60 -28.46
C ALA A 190 -15.31 -13.15 -28.63
N PRO A 191 -15.55 -12.34 -27.57
CA PRO A 191 -16.00 -10.96 -27.74
C PRO A 191 -14.94 -10.07 -28.40
N VAL A 192 -13.67 -10.29 -28.07
CA VAL A 192 -12.54 -9.51 -28.60
C VAL A 192 -12.31 -9.84 -30.07
N ALA A 193 -12.37 -11.12 -30.45
CA ALA A 193 -12.28 -11.53 -31.83
C ALA A 193 -13.47 -11.01 -32.67
N MET A 194 -14.69 -11.02 -32.11
CA MET A 194 -15.87 -10.46 -32.77
C MET A 194 -15.74 -8.95 -32.97
N MET A 195 -15.25 -8.22 -31.96
CA MET A 195 -14.98 -6.78 -32.06
C MET A 195 -13.87 -6.47 -33.07
N MET A 196 -12.81 -7.27 -33.13
CA MET A 196 -11.75 -7.10 -34.12
C MET A 196 -12.24 -7.37 -35.55
N LEU A 197 -13.01 -8.43 -35.74
CA LEU A 197 -13.62 -8.73 -37.05
C LEU A 197 -14.59 -7.62 -37.46
N PHE A 198 -15.41 -7.12 -36.54
CA PHE A 198 -16.33 -6.02 -36.81
C PHE A 198 -15.58 -4.73 -37.14
N ALA A 199 -14.53 -4.40 -36.39
CA ALA A 199 -13.66 -3.27 -36.68
C ALA A 199 -13.03 -3.43 -38.07
N PHE A 200 -12.47 -4.60 -38.40
CA PHE A 200 -11.87 -4.86 -39.70
C PHE A 200 -12.89 -4.78 -40.84
N LEU A 201 -14.13 -5.23 -40.63
CA LEU A 201 -15.23 -5.17 -41.60
C LEU A 201 -15.71 -3.72 -41.80
N VAL A 202 -15.86 -2.94 -40.73
CA VAL A 202 -16.21 -1.51 -40.80
C VAL A 202 -15.08 -0.72 -41.46
N PHE A 203 -13.81 -0.97 -41.11
CA PHE A 203 -12.68 -0.29 -41.75
C PHE A 203 -12.47 -0.74 -43.20
N SER A 204 -12.75 -1.99 -43.56
CA SER A 204 -12.61 -2.43 -44.96
C SER A 204 -13.74 -1.91 -45.85
N GLN A 205 -14.97 -1.76 -45.33
CA GLN A 205 -16.09 -1.22 -46.10
C GLN A 205 -16.17 0.30 -46.12
N THR A 206 -15.53 1.01 -45.18
CA THR A 206 -15.49 2.49 -45.17
C THR A 206 -14.37 3.10 -46.02
N VAL A 207 -13.40 2.28 -46.50
CA VAL A 207 -12.21 2.78 -47.20
C VAL A 207 -12.25 2.50 -48.72
N SER A 208 -13.30 1.84 -49.21
CA SER A 208 -13.43 1.50 -50.63
C SER A 208 -14.56 2.29 -51.31
N ALA A 209 -14.34 3.59 -51.57
CA ALA A 209 -15.00 4.28 -52.68
C ALA A 209 -14.29 5.59 -53.12
N ASP A 210 -13.66 6.37 -52.23
CA ASP A 210 -12.95 7.61 -52.69
C ASP A 210 -11.84 8.16 -51.77
N GLY A 211 -11.20 7.31 -50.96
CA GLY A 211 -9.83 7.49 -50.43
C GLY A 211 -9.43 8.78 -49.67
N SER A 212 -10.33 9.71 -49.38
CA SER A 212 -10.02 11.01 -48.79
C SER A 212 -10.61 11.16 -47.39
N ILE A 213 -9.74 11.39 -46.40
CA ILE A 213 -10.10 11.66 -45.01
C ILE A 213 -11.02 12.90 -44.90
N SER A 214 -10.94 13.85 -45.83
CA SER A 214 -11.77 15.06 -45.79
C SER A 214 -13.26 14.76 -46.02
N ASP A 215 -13.61 13.73 -46.80
CA ASP A 215 -15.02 13.38 -47.08
C ASP A 215 -15.71 12.73 -45.87
N ILE A 216 -14.92 12.06 -45.01
CA ILE A 216 -15.40 11.51 -43.73
C ILE A 216 -15.71 12.65 -42.76
N TYR A 217 -14.86 13.68 -42.71
CA TYR A 217 -15.13 14.85 -41.86
C TYR A 217 -16.35 15.63 -42.32
N THR A 218 -16.52 15.89 -43.63
CA THR A 218 -17.72 16.55 -44.15
C THR A 218 -18.98 15.72 -43.92
N LYS A 219 -18.95 14.40 -44.15
CA LYS A 219 -20.10 13.53 -43.85
C LYS A 219 -20.41 13.45 -42.36
N SER A 220 -19.39 13.45 -41.48
CA SER A 220 -19.61 13.47 -40.04
C SER A 220 -20.26 14.77 -39.56
N PHE A 221 -19.90 15.90 -40.19
CA PHE A 221 -20.48 17.21 -39.87
C PHE A 221 -21.94 17.31 -40.33
N VAL A 222 -22.24 16.82 -41.53
CA VAL A 222 -23.61 16.75 -42.07
C VAL A 222 -24.49 15.81 -41.25
N LEU A 223 -23.96 14.66 -40.81
CA LEU A 223 -24.68 13.72 -39.95
C LEU A 223 -24.93 14.30 -38.56
N ALA A 224 -23.96 15.03 -38.00
CA ALA A 224 -24.12 15.75 -36.73
C ALA A 224 -25.20 16.85 -36.83
N GLU A 225 -25.22 17.60 -37.94
CA GLU A 225 -26.24 18.61 -38.21
C GLU A 225 -27.65 17.99 -38.34
N GLN A 226 -27.78 16.87 -39.05
CA GLN A 226 -29.05 16.14 -39.16
C GLN A 226 -29.52 15.59 -37.82
N THR A 227 -28.61 15.08 -37.00
CA THR A 227 -28.94 14.59 -35.65
C THR A 227 -29.36 15.74 -34.74
N TYR A 228 -28.74 16.91 -34.90
CA TYR A 228 -29.10 18.12 -34.15
C TYR A 228 -30.46 18.67 -34.58
N GLN A 229 -30.77 18.65 -35.89
CA GLN A 229 -32.08 19.03 -36.41
C GLN A 229 -33.18 18.05 -35.98
N GLN A 230 -32.93 16.74 -36.04
CA GLN A 230 -33.86 15.73 -35.50
C GLN A 230 -34.08 15.90 -34.00
N GLY A 231 -33.02 16.17 -33.22
CA GLY A 231 -33.14 16.47 -31.80
C GLY A 231 -33.92 17.76 -31.53
N ALA A 232 -33.69 18.81 -32.34
CA ALA A 232 -34.40 20.08 -32.23
C ALA A 232 -35.88 19.99 -32.63
N ASP A 233 -36.22 19.14 -33.62
CA ASP A 233 -37.59 18.90 -34.06
C ASP A 233 -38.39 18.06 -33.04
N VAL A 234 -37.73 17.12 -32.36
CA VAL A 234 -38.31 16.38 -31.23
C VAL A 234 -38.53 17.28 -30.01
N LEU A 235 -37.59 18.18 -29.71
CA LEU A 235 -37.71 19.16 -28.61
C LEU A 235 -38.74 20.27 -28.88
N LYS A 236 -38.96 20.65 -30.14
CA LYS A 236 -40.02 21.59 -30.55
C LYS A 236 -41.42 20.96 -30.63
N GLY A 237 -41.56 19.67 -30.29
CA GLY A 237 -42.87 19.03 -30.12
C GLY A 237 -43.65 18.84 -31.42
N LYS A 238 -42.98 18.56 -32.54
CA LYS A 238 -43.68 18.11 -33.75
C LYS A 238 -43.84 16.60 -33.69
N GLN A 239 -45.06 16.13 -33.38
CA GLN A 239 -45.38 14.69 -33.41
C GLN A 239 -45.18 14.13 -34.82
N PRO A 240 -44.69 12.88 -34.95
CA PRO A 240 -44.79 12.13 -36.19
C PRO A 240 -46.21 11.57 -36.29
N SER A 241 -47.14 12.41 -36.73
CA SER A 241 -48.38 11.95 -37.34
C SER A 241 -48.29 12.30 -38.82
N ASP A 242 -47.95 11.30 -39.62
CA ASP A 242 -48.78 10.86 -40.74
C ASP A 242 -47.97 9.82 -41.53
N ALA A 243 -48.37 8.56 -41.40
CA ALA A 243 -48.08 7.58 -42.41
C ALA A 243 -48.85 7.98 -43.68
N ASP A 244 -48.16 8.22 -44.78
CA ASP A 244 -48.75 8.05 -46.11
C ASP A 244 -48.03 6.89 -46.81
N PRO A 245 -48.74 5.80 -47.13
CA PRO A 245 -48.20 4.67 -47.87
C PRO A 245 -48.32 4.94 -49.37
N THR A 246 -47.22 4.96 -50.12
CA THR A 246 -47.20 4.54 -51.54
C THR A 246 -45.79 4.63 -52.14
N GLN A 247 -45.52 3.68 -53.04
CA GLN A 247 -44.35 3.53 -53.94
C GLN A 247 -43.09 2.95 -53.26
N GLY A 248 -42.69 1.69 -53.45
CA GLY A 248 -43.03 0.73 -54.49
C GLY A 248 -42.06 0.80 -55.67
N GLY A 249 -40.99 -0.01 -55.60
CA GLY A 249 -40.38 -0.74 -56.71
C GLY A 249 -39.49 0.00 -57.72
N GLY A 250 -38.33 -0.61 -58.02
CA GLY A 250 -37.77 -0.59 -59.38
C GLY A 250 -36.27 -0.35 -59.50
N ASN A 251 -35.55 -1.46 -59.73
CA ASN A 251 -34.20 -1.64 -60.30
C ASN A 251 -32.96 -1.12 -59.56
#